data_AF-A0A6B2DHU7-F1
#
_entry.id   AF-A0A6B2DHU7-F1
#
_cell.length_a   1.000
_cell.length_b   1.000
_cell.length_c   1.000
_cell.angle_alpha   90.00
_cell.angle_beta   90.00
_cell.angle_gamma   90.00
#
_symmetry.space_group_name_H-M   'P 1'
#
loop_
_entity.id
_entity.type
_entity.pdbx_description
1 polymer ?
#
loop_
_entity_poly.entity_id
_entity_poly.type
_entity_poly.pdbx_seq_one_letter_code
_entity_poly.pdbx_strand_id
1 'polypeptide(L)'
;MSEKPTAVRVYLARVRTALADLPASEIEEILEDVRPHLAELEAELGESARVEALIERLGTPESYAAELRASGGYPPAGEGATQVITTVTAPSLAKPRIALWGLVLCAIGLALLAFGAAISVDPDVLLGMLLFLPVFLISLALLLRGGVEPVLALPEVGWVRTTLAKGREQDDTRKVLRWLGSMKPAWWVLCAVVLLAFGVLLMMRQRSAVLLLPFLLVAGAGIVWAGPRVRGDRRLLWLAVPVSAFVIGGALGGFGAAVDLISNRYSPSQSASYYPSSSDRYGNEQLTYGGQEVENVYAFDAEGKPLAEVYLYDEQGRPLALTRYGCERSSGTKEKIGEDNRFPRPKIEQGVTDSEGNYNGYNGYRSACREDAGVPFSAAIPKVTVPPSTTSSSAPAAPTPTK
;
A
#
# COMPACT_ATOMS: atom_id res chain seq x y z
N MET A 1 77.60 6.45 5.51
CA MET A 1 77.99 5.39 4.57
C MET A 1 76.76 5.07 3.74
N SER A 2 76.73 5.43 2.46
CA SER A 2 75.63 5.00 1.57
C SER A 2 75.73 3.49 1.41
N GLU A 3 74.83 2.77 2.06
CA GLU A 3 74.64 1.35 1.87
C GLU A 3 74.26 1.14 0.40
N LYS A 4 75.21 0.62 -0.40
CA LYS A 4 74.91 0.26 -1.79
C LYS A 4 73.80 -0.78 -1.76
N PRO A 5 72.72 -0.62 -2.55
CA PRO A 5 71.70 -1.65 -2.62
C PRO A 5 72.34 -2.96 -3.07
N THR A 6 72.10 -4.04 -2.33
CA THR A 6 72.60 -5.38 -2.64
C THR A 6 72.09 -5.86 -4.00
N ALA A 7 72.83 -6.74 -4.67
CA ALA A 7 72.46 -7.21 -6.01
C ALA A 7 71.08 -7.88 -6.02
N VAL A 8 70.74 -8.61 -4.95
CA VAL A 8 69.41 -9.22 -4.74
C VAL A 8 68.30 -8.16 -4.68
N ARG A 9 68.51 -7.04 -3.98
CA ARG A 9 67.51 -5.97 -3.90
C ARG A 9 67.23 -5.33 -5.26
N VAL A 10 68.27 -5.17 -6.09
CA VAL A 10 68.12 -4.65 -7.45
C VAL A 10 67.39 -5.64 -8.35
N TYR A 11 67.70 -6.94 -8.23
CA TYR A 11 67.03 -8.00 -8.97
C TYR A 11 65.54 -8.11 -8.58
N LEU A 12 65.23 -8.15 -7.28
CA LEU A 12 63.86 -8.19 -6.76
C LEU A 12 63.02 -6.98 -7.16
N ALA A 13 63.61 -5.78 -7.22
CA ALA A 13 62.90 -4.59 -7.70
C ALA A 13 62.45 -4.73 -9.16
N ARG A 14 63.27 -5.37 -10.00
CA ARG A 14 62.92 -5.65 -11.40
C ARG A 14 61.87 -6.75 -11.52
N VAL A 15 61.97 -7.83 -10.72
CA VAL A 15 60.93 -8.87 -10.64
C VAL A 15 59.59 -8.28 -10.20
N ARG A 16 59.57 -7.43 -9.16
CA ARG A 16 58.36 -6.73 -8.71
C ARG A 16 57.76 -5.84 -9.80
N THR A 17 58.60 -5.17 -10.58
CA THR A 17 58.15 -4.32 -11.70
C THR A 17 57.56 -5.18 -12.81
N ALA A 18 58.17 -6.34 -13.11
CA ALA A 18 57.63 -7.27 -14.08
C ALA A 18 56.26 -7.81 -13.65
N LEU A 19 56.06 -8.12 -12.36
CA LEU A 19 54.81 -8.63 -11.77
C LEU A 19 53.76 -7.54 -11.45
N ALA A 20 53.95 -6.28 -11.85
CA ALA A 20 53.08 -5.17 -11.47
C ALA A 20 51.64 -5.25 -12.04
N ASP A 21 51.39 -6.23 -12.92
CA ASP A 21 50.07 -6.60 -13.45
C ASP A 21 49.18 -7.35 -12.43
N LEU A 22 49.78 -7.91 -11.38
CA LEU A 22 49.09 -8.67 -10.34
C LEU A 22 48.61 -7.78 -9.16
N PRO A 23 47.60 -8.21 -8.37
CA PRO A 23 47.21 -7.55 -7.14
C PRO A 23 48.40 -7.42 -6.16
N ALA A 24 48.51 -6.28 -5.48
CA ALA A 24 49.63 -5.98 -4.59
C ALA A 24 49.80 -7.01 -3.44
N SER A 25 48.72 -7.66 -3.00
CA SER A 25 48.77 -8.72 -1.98
C SER A 25 49.40 -10.00 -2.50
N GLU A 26 49.11 -10.40 -3.73
CA GLU A 26 49.67 -11.60 -4.37
C GLU A 26 51.15 -11.40 -4.69
N ILE A 27 51.53 -10.19 -5.14
CA ILE A 27 52.93 -9.84 -5.35
C ILE A 27 53.74 -9.97 -4.04
N GLU A 28 53.21 -9.50 -2.92
CA GLU A 28 53.94 -9.56 -1.65
C GLU A 28 54.11 -11.00 -1.15
N GLU A 29 53.08 -11.85 -1.29
CA GLU A 29 53.14 -13.30 -0.98
C GLU A 29 54.21 -14.01 -1.82
N ILE A 30 54.19 -13.83 -3.15
CA ILE A 30 55.18 -14.43 -4.06
C ILE A 30 56.61 -13.95 -3.72
N LEU A 31 56.76 -12.65 -3.40
CA LEU A 31 58.07 -12.11 -3.04
C LEU A 31 58.52 -12.55 -1.65
N GLU A 32 57.62 -12.85 -0.72
CA GLU A 32 57.94 -13.38 0.60
C GLU A 32 58.51 -14.80 0.48
N ASP A 33 57.95 -15.63 -0.40
CA ASP A 33 58.42 -16.99 -0.67
C ASP A 33 59.81 -17.03 -1.34
N VAL A 34 60.08 -16.09 -2.26
CA VAL A 34 61.32 -16.09 -3.08
C VAL A 34 62.51 -15.41 -2.38
N ARG A 35 62.24 -14.43 -1.50
CA ARG A 35 63.29 -13.67 -0.78
C ARG A 35 64.32 -14.56 -0.06
N PRO A 36 63.92 -15.59 0.72
CA PRO A 36 64.86 -16.48 1.39
C PRO A 36 65.79 -17.20 0.41
N HIS A 37 65.26 -17.72 -0.69
CA HIS A 37 66.04 -18.44 -1.69
C HIS A 37 67.09 -17.56 -2.36
N LEU A 38 66.74 -16.31 -2.71
CA LEU A 38 67.70 -15.38 -3.29
C LEU A 38 68.77 -14.92 -2.29
N ALA A 39 68.44 -14.83 -1.01
CA ALA A 39 69.40 -14.52 0.05
C ALA A 39 70.43 -15.65 0.23
N GLU A 40 70.01 -16.91 0.10
CA GLU A 40 70.92 -18.06 0.08
C GLU A 40 71.87 -18.01 -1.12
N LEU A 41 71.35 -17.71 -2.33
CA LEU A 41 72.20 -17.55 -3.52
C LEU A 41 73.21 -16.40 -3.38
N GLU A 42 72.81 -15.29 -2.76
CA GLU A 42 73.73 -14.18 -2.49
C GLU A 42 74.84 -14.58 -1.52
N ALA A 43 74.52 -15.38 -0.51
CA ALA A 43 75.50 -15.94 0.41
C ALA A 43 76.46 -16.93 -0.28
N GLU A 44 75.97 -17.74 -1.23
CA GLU A 44 76.80 -18.65 -2.05
C GLU A 44 77.75 -17.90 -2.99
N LEU A 45 77.29 -16.81 -3.60
CA LEU A 45 78.06 -16.02 -4.56
C LEU A 45 79.06 -15.06 -3.87
N GLY A 46 78.83 -14.70 -2.61
CA GLY A 46 79.71 -13.84 -1.81
C GLY A 46 80.02 -12.51 -2.49
N GLU A 47 81.29 -12.11 -2.52
CA GLU A 47 81.76 -10.84 -3.12
C GLU A 47 81.52 -10.75 -4.65
N SER A 48 81.18 -11.87 -5.30
CA SER A 48 80.85 -11.93 -6.73
C SER A 48 79.35 -11.80 -7.03
N ALA A 49 78.51 -11.62 -6.00
CA ALA A 49 77.07 -11.37 -6.13
C ALA A 49 76.80 -10.02 -6.80
N ARG A 50 76.87 -10.00 -8.13
CA ARG A 50 76.41 -8.90 -8.98
C ARG A 50 75.13 -9.29 -9.69
N VAL A 51 74.38 -8.31 -10.15
CA VAL A 51 73.11 -8.53 -10.87
C VAL A 51 73.35 -9.40 -12.12
N GLU A 52 74.49 -9.24 -12.78
CA GLU A 52 74.90 -10.02 -13.94
C GLU A 52 75.09 -11.51 -13.60
N ALA A 53 75.65 -11.83 -12.44
CA ALA A 53 75.83 -13.22 -11.99
C ALA A 53 74.49 -13.88 -11.64
N LEU A 54 73.55 -13.12 -11.08
CA LEU A 54 72.17 -13.59 -10.87
C LEU A 54 71.46 -13.83 -12.22
N ILE A 55 71.65 -12.95 -13.20
CA ILE A 55 71.06 -13.10 -14.54
C ILE A 55 71.60 -14.35 -15.25
N GLU A 56 72.90 -14.66 -15.11
CA GLU A 56 73.51 -15.84 -15.73
C GLU A 56 72.94 -17.15 -15.16
N ARG A 57 72.59 -17.18 -13.87
CA ARG A 57 72.15 -18.39 -13.17
C ARG A 57 70.63 -18.57 -13.11
N LEU A 58 69.87 -17.48 -12.94
CA LEU A 58 68.40 -17.48 -12.81
C LEU A 58 67.67 -16.97 -14.05
N GLY A 59 68.40 -16.44 -15.04
CA GLY A 59 67.82 -15.73 -16.17
C GLY A 59 67.49 -14.27 -15.85
N THR A 60 66.98 -13.55 -16.86
CA THR A 60 66.59 -12.15 -16.68
C THR A 60 65.45 -12.03 -15.66
N PRO A 61 65.36 -10.93 -14.89
CA PRO A 61 64.28 -10.73 -13.92
C PRO A 61 62.87 -10.90 -14.51
N GLU A 62 62.70 -10.55 -15.78
CA GLU A 62 61.43 -10.68 -16.52
C GLU A 62 61.13 -12.14 -16.87
N SER A 63 62.15 -12.92 -17.25
CA SER A 63 62.02 -14.37 -17.48
C SER A 63 61.72 -15.11 -16.19
N TYR A 64 62.44 -14.76 -15.11
CA TYR A 64 62.21 -15.33 -13.79
C TYR A 64 60.82 -14.99 -13.25
N ALA A 65 60.33 -13.76 -13.47
CA ALA A 65 58.95 -13.40 -13.17
C ALA A 65 57.92 -14.19 -13.99
N ALA A 66 58.22 -14.53 -15.25
CA ALA A 66 57.35 -15.37 -16.07
C ALA A 66 57.30 -16.83 -15.55
N GLU A 67 58.43 -17.37 -15.08
CA GLU A 67 58.48 -18.68 -14.43
C GLU A 67 57.69 -18.69 -13.10
N LEU A 68 57.84 -17.65 -12.28
CA LEU A 68 57.04 -17.48 -11.06
C LEU A 68 55.54 -17.42 -11.38
N ARG A 69 55.14 -16.68 -12.42
CA ARG A 69 53.74 -16.67 -12.88
C ARG A 69 53.26 -18.05 -13.29
N ALA A 70 54.04 -18.77 -14.09
CA ALA A 70 53.68 -20.11 -14.54
C ALA A 70 53.53 -21.08 -13.36
N SER A 71 54.40 -20.98 -12.35
CA SER A 71 54.32 -21.78 -11.13
C SER A 71 53.10 -21.44 -10.25
N GLY A 72 52.73 -20.15 -10.17
CA GLY A 72 51.55 -19.67 -9.46
C GLY A 72 50.22 -19.81 -10.23
N GLY A 73 50.26 -20.33 -11.46
CA GLY A 73 49.08 -20.49 -12.31
C GLY A 73 48.55 -19.17 -12.91
N TYR A 74 49.38 -18.12 -12.94
CA TYR A 74 49.02 -16.81 -13.50
C TYR A 74 49.22 -16.76 -15.02
N PRO A 75 48.39 -15.99 -15.75
CA PRO A 75 48.54 -15.83 -17.20
C PRO A 75 49.87 -15.13 -17.56
N PRO A 76 50.41 -15.36 -18.77
CA PRO A 76 51.63 -14.69 -19.22
C PRO A 76 51.41 -13.18 -19.35
N ALA A 77 52.44 -12.40 -19.01
CA ALA A 77 52.43 -10.95 -19.19
C ALA A 77 52.28 -10.63 -20.68
N GLY A 78 51.14 -10.05 -21.07
CA GLY A 78 50.86 -9.71 -22.45
C GLY A 78 51.74 -8.55 -22.91
N GLU A 79 52.63 -8.79 -23.88
CA GLU A 79 53.19 -7.75 -24.75
C GLU A 79 52.04 -7.10 -25.54
N GLY A 80 51.50 -6.02 -24.99
CA GLY A 80 50.38 -5.31 -25.60
C GLY A 80 49.53 -4.60 -24.58
N ALA A 81 50.00 -3.41 -24.18
CA ALA A 81 49.18 -2.40 -23.54
C ALA A 81 47.99 -2.04 -24.45
N THR A 82 46.89 -2.76 -24.31
CA THR A 82 45.49 -2.31 -24.29
C THR A 82 44.68 -3.55 -23.93
N GLN A 83 44.84 -4.03 -22.69
CA GLN A 83 43.71 -4.69 -22.06
C GLN A 83 42.67 -3.58 -21.88
N VAL A 84 41.80 -3.44 -22.89
CA VAL A 84 40.41 -3.12 -22.60
C VAL A 84 40.09 -3.99 -21.41
N ILE A 85 39.80 -3.36 -20.27
CA ILE A 85 39.15 -4.03 -19.16
C ILE A 85 37.82 -4.51 -19.76
N THR A 86 37.83 -5.65 -20.45
CA THR A 86 36.71 -6.55 -20.44
C THR A 86 36.68 -6.98 -18.99
N THR A 87 36.05 -6.14 -18.17
CA THR A 87 35.32 -6.62 -17.03
C THR A 87 34.65 -7.87 -17.57
N VAL A 88 35.05 -9.05 -17.09
CA VAL A 88 34.10 -10.14 -17.03
C VAL A 88 33.02 -9.54 -16.15
N THR A 89 32.06 -8.87 -16.80
CA THR A 89 31.04 -8.10 -16.12
C THR A 89 30.35 -9.16 -15.30
N ALA A 90 30.55 -9.16 -13.98
CA ALA A 90 29.82 -10.02 -13.08
C ALA A 90 28.36 -10.00 -13.57
N PRO A 91 27.74 -11.16 -13.84
CA PRO A 91 26.50 -11.23 -14.59
C PRO A 91 25.53 -10.22 -13.98
N SER A 92 25.16 -9.21 -14.76
CA SER A 92 24.53 -8.01 -14.21
C SER A 92 23.26 -8.39 -13.42
N LEU A 93 23.36 -8.37 -12.09
CA LEU A 93 22.26 -8.69 -11.18
C LEU A 93 21.13 -7.66 -11.25
N ALA A 94 21.32 -6.57 -12.01
CA ALA A 94 20.31 -5.57 -12.28
C ALA A 94 19.07 -6.17 -12.98
N LYS A 95 19.25 -7.00 -14.01
CA LYS A 95 18.13 -7.64 -14.74
C LYS A 95 17.25 -8.52 -13.83
N PRO A 96 17.81 -9.47 -13.04
CA PRO A 96 17.00 -10.27 -12.12
C PRO A 96 16.41 -9.44 -10.97
N ARG A 97 17.08 -8.38 -10.49
CA ARG A 97 16.51 -7.46 -9.49
C ARG A 97 15.31 -6.69 -10.01
N ILE A 98 15.38 -6.15 -11.23
CA ILE A 98 14.26 -5.43 -11.86
C ILE A 98 13.09 -6.40 -12.09
N ALA A 99 13.36 -7.62 -12.53
CA ALA A 99 12.33 -8.65 -12.69
C ALA A 99 11.65 -8.99 -11.35
N LEU A 100 12.43 -9.20 -10.29
CA LEU A 100 11.95 -9.52 -8.95
C LEU A 100 11.11 -8.38 -8.36
N TRP A 101 11.69 -7.17 -8.27
CA TRP A 101 11.03 -6.02 -7.66
C TRP A 101 9.85 -5.53 -8.48
N GLY A 102 9.90 -5.60 -9.81
CA GLY A 102 8.75 -5.31 -10.67
C GLY A 102 7.57 -6.24 -10.39
N LEU A 103 7.84 -7.54 -10.17
CA LEU A 103 6.80 -8.53 -9.87
C LEU A 103 6.25 -8.36 -8.45
N VAL A 104 7.11 -8.07 -7.47
CA VAL A 104 6.69 -7.73 -6.09
C VAL A 104 5.81 -6.49 -6.08
N LEU A 105 6.21 -5.44 -6.78
CA LEU A 105 5.45 -4.19 -6.86
C LEU A 105 4.11 -4.40 -7.56
N CYS A 106 4.06 -5.21 -8.63
CA CYS A 106 2.81 -5.61 -9.26
C CYS A 106 1.90 -6.41 -8.31
N ALA A 107 2.44 -7.38 -7.57
CA ALA A 107 1.65 -8.18 -6.64
C ALA A 107 1.05 -7.31 -5.52
N ILE A 108 1.82 -6.38 -4.96
CA ILE A 108 1.36 -5.44 -3.94
C ILE A 108 0.31 -4.47 -4.54
N GLY A 109 0.60 -3.88 -5.70
CA GLY A 109 -0.32 -2.96 -6.38
C GLY A 109 -1.66 -3.61 -6.72
N LEU A 110 -1.64 -4.83 -7.27
CA LEU A 110 -2.85 -5.61 -7.55
C LEU A 110 -3.63 -5.96 -6.27
N ALA A 111 -2.94 -6.33 -5.18
CA ALA A 111 -3.59 -6.60 -3.90
C ALA A 111 -4.27 -5.36 -3.31
N LEU A 112 -3.60 -4.20 -3.34
CA LEU A 112 -4.15 -2.93 -2.86
C LEU A 112 -5.32 -2.44 -3.71
N LEU A 113 -5.24 -2.58 -5.04
CA LEU A 113 -6.35 -2.25 -5.93
C LEU A 113 -7.55 -3.16 -5.71
N ALA A 114 -7.33 -4.47 -5.56
CA ALA A 114 -8.39 -5.42 -5.23
C ALA A 114 -9.06 -5.09 -3.90
N PHE A 115 -8.25 -4.75 -2.89
CA PHE A 115 -8.73 -4.33 -1.57
C PHE A 115 -9.54 -3.03 -1.65
N GLY A 116 -9.02 -2.02 -2.35
CA GLY A 116 -9.71 -0.74 -2.55
C GLY A 116 -11.03 -0.90 -3.30
N ALA A 117 -11.02 -1.62 -4.41
CA ALA A 117 -12.23 -1.93 -5.19
C ALA A 117 -13.26 -2.70 -4.36
N ALA A 118 -12.80 -3.56 -3.44
CA ALA A 118 -13.69 -4.31 -2.57
C ALA A 118 -14.31 -3.48 -1.45
N ILE A 119 -13.59 -2.49 -0.92
CA ILE A 119 -14.10 -1.57 0.11
C ILE A 119 -15.04 -0.55 -0.50
N SER A 120 -14.65 0.08 -1.61
CA SER A 120 -15.48 1.10 -2.26
C SER A 120 -16.66 0.49 -3.02
N VAL A 121 -16.57 -0.80 -3.37
CA VAL A 121 -17.53 -1.51 -4.22
C VAL A 121 -17.65 -0.84 -5.60
N ASP A 122 -16.59 -0.16 -6.04
CA ASP A 122 -16.52 0.54 -7.32
C ASP A 122 -15.63 -0.23 -8.31
N PRO A 123 -16.16 -0.66 -9.47
CA PRO A 123 -15.40 -1.38 -10.47
C PRO A 123 -14.35 -0.49 -11.17
N ASP A 124 -14.50 0.84 -11.11
CA ASP A 124 -13.57 1.78 -11.75
C ASP A 124 -12.17 1.74 -11.09
N VAL A 125 -12.09 1.32 -9.82
CA VAL A 125 -10.80 1.13 -9.14
C VAL A 125 -10.00 -0.01 -9.77
N LEU A 126 -10.69 -1.01 -10.34
CA LEU A 126 -10.04 -2.14 -11.03
C LEU A 126 -9.39 -1.71 -12.36
N LEU A 127 -9.78 -0.58 -12.94
CA LEU A 127 -9.13 -0.05 -14.15
C LEU A 127 -7.63 0.27 -13.91
N GLY A 128 -7.26 0.58 -12.67
CA GLY A 128 -5.87 0.78 -12.26
C GLY A 128 -4.97 -0.43 -12.51
N MET A 129 -5.51 -1.64 -12.66
CA MET A 129 -4.72 -2.83 -12.98
C MET A 129 -4.05 -2.74 -14.37
N LEU A 130 -4.62 -1.97 -15.30
CA LEU A 130 -4.03 -1.74 -16.62
C LEU A 130 -2.66 -1.07 -16.53
N LEU A 131 -2.41 -0.27 -15.49
CA LEU A 131 -1.12 0.37 -15.23
C LEU A 131 -0.03 -0.66 -14.89
N PHE A 132 -0.40 -1.74 -14.18
CA PHE A 132 0.52 -2.77 -13.73
C PHE A 132 0.73 -3.89 -14.77
N LEU A 133 -0.17 -4.01 -15.74
CA LEU A 133 -0.07 -4.99 -16.83
C LEU A 133 1.26 -4.91 -17.62
N PRO A 134 1.73 -3.74 -18.11
CA PRO A 134 2.99 -3.68 -18.86
C PRO A 134 4.19 -4.06 -17.99
N VAL A 135 4.21 -3.62 -16.72
CA VAL A 135 5.28 -3.97 -15.77
C VAL A 135 5.30 -5.48 -15.52
N PHE A 136 4.13 -6.08 -15.31
CA PHE A 136 3.99 -7.52 -15.14
C PHE A 136 4.48 -8.31 -16.36
N LEU A 137 4.08 -7.91 -17.58
CA LEU A 137 4.51 -8.57 -18.82
C LEU A 137 6.02 -8.45 -19.05
N ILE A 138 6.61 -7.30 -18.78
CA ILE A 138 8.07 -7.08 -18.90
C ILE A 138 8.82 -7.94 -17.88
N SER A 139 8.40 -7.93 -16.60
CA SER A 139 8.99 -8.75 -15.55
C SER A 139 8.87 -10.25 -15.86
N LEU A 140 7.73 -10.69 -16.39
CA LEU A 140 7.52 -12.07 -16.80
C LEU A 140 8.39 -12.46 -17.99
N ALA A 141 8.49 -11.60 -19.01
CA ALA A 141 9.35 -11.84 -20.17
C ALA A 141 10.83 -11.94 -19.78
N LEU A 142 11.30 -11.12 -18.83
CA LEU A 142 12.65 -11.20 -18.29
C LEU A 142 12.90 -12.51 -17.54
N LEU A 143 11.94 -12.98 -16.74
CA LEU A 143 12.00 -14.26 -16.02
C LEU A 143 11.97 -15.48 -16.95
N LEU A 144 11.16 -15.44 -18.01
CA LEU A 144 11.07 -16.53 -18.98
C LEU A 144 12.31 -16.64 -19.86
N ARG A 145 12.92 -15.50 -20.24
CA ARG A 145 14.14 -15.45 -21.06
C ARG A 145 15.42 -15.70 -20.27
N GLY A 146 15.49 -15.20 -19.03
CA GLY A 146 16.68 -15.29 -18.17
C GLY A 146 16.72 -16.50 -17.23
N GLY A 147 15.62 -17.23 -17.10
CA GLY A 147 15.49 -18.32 -16.12
C GLY A 147 15.31 -17.81 -14.69
N VAL A 148 14.96 -18.74 -13.78
CA VAL A 148 14.71 -18.43 -12.36
C VAL A 148 15.96 -18.52 -11.49
N GLU A 149 17.01 -19.19 -11.97
CA GLU A 149 18.26 -19.40 -11.24
C GLU A 149 18.99 -18.08 -10.88
N PRO A 150 19.08 -17.07 -11.77
CA PRO A 150 19.72 -15.80 -11.43
C PRO A 150 18.98 -15.01 -10.35
N VAL A 151 17.65 -15.17 -10.27
CA VAL A 151 16.82 -14.54 -9.23
C VAL A 151 17.02 -15.25 -7.90
N LEU A 152 17.18 -16.58 -7.90
CA LEU A 152 17.44 -17.37 -6.70
C LEU A 152 18.85 -17.16 -6.13
N ALA A 153 19.81 -16.76 -6.98
CA ALA A 153 21.18 -16.43 -6.60
C ALA A 153 21.32 -15.03 -5.96
N LEU A 154 20.26 -14.22 -5.93
CA LEU A 154 20.30 -12.89 -5.32
C LEU A 154 20.47 -13.00 -3.79
N PRO A 155 21.31 -12.14 -3.18
CA PRO A 155 21.54 -12.15 -1.73
C PRO A 155 20.26 -11.86 -0.93
N GLU A 156 19.36 -11.03 -1.47
CA GLU A 156 18.08 -10.72 -0.84
C GLU A 156 17.18 -11.98 -0.72
N VAL A 157 17.15 -12.80 -1.78
CA VAL A 157 16.38 -14.05 -1.81
C VAL A 157 17.06 -15.14 -0.96
N GLY A 158 18.40 -15.16 -0.95
CA GLY A 158 19.20 -16.03 -0.10
C GLY A 158 18.88 -15.84 1.39
N TRP A 159 18.86 -14.58 1.86
CA TRP A 159 18.51 -14.24 3.24
C TRP A 159 17.07 -14.66 3.61
N VAL A 160 16.10 -14.43 2.74
CA VAL A 160 14.70 -14.86 2.96
C VAL A 160 14.59 -16.39 3.02
N ARG A 161 15.35 -17.11 2.19
CA ARG A 161 15.35 -18.59 2.20
C ARG A 161 15.97 -19.16 3.47
N THR A 162 17.06 -18.57 3.96
CA THR A 162 17.72 -19.06 5.18
C THR A 162 16.88 -18.76 6.42
N THR A 163 16.23 -17.60 6.48
CA THR A 163 15.26 -17.27 7.55
C THR A 163 14.03 -18.18 7.52
N LEU A 164 13.46 -18.45 6.34
CA LEU A 164 12.38 -19.44 6.19
C LEU A 164 12.83 -20.87 6.55
N ALA A 165 14.06 -21.26 6.21
CA ALA A 165 14.60 -22.56 6.57
C ALA A 165 14.75 -22.71 8.09
N LYS A 166 15.29 -21.69 8.77
CA LYS A 166 15.36 -21.63 10.24
C LYS A 166 13.97 -21.67 10.88
N GLY A 167 13.01 -20.92 10.34
CA GLY A 167 11.62 -20.96 10.83
C GLY A 167 10.94 -22.31 10.63
N ARG A 168 11.37 -23.11 9.65
CA ARG A 168 10.83 -24.44 9.35
C ARG A 168 11.36 -25.55 10.27
N GLU A 169 12.49 -25.32 10.94
CA GLU A 169 13.00 -26.20 11.99
C GLU A 169 12.19 -26.10 13.29
N GLN A 170 11.43 -25.02 13.47
CA GLN A 170 10.53 -24.88 14.60
C GLN A 170 9.33 -25.83 14.43
N ASP A 171 9.11 -26.70 15.43
CA ASP A 171 8.21 -27.86 15.31
C ASP A 171 6.73 -27.45 15.08
N ASP A 172 6.31 -26.33 15.69
CA ASP A 172 4.98 -25.74 15.48
C ASP A 172 4.79 -25.26 14.04
N THR A 173 5.77 -24.56 13.48
CA THR A 173 5.75 -24.09 12.09
C THR A 173 5.73 -25.26 11.12
N ARG A 174 6.46 -26.34 11.42
CA ARG A 174 6.45 -27.57 10.61
C ARG A 174 5.08 -28.25 10.61
N LYS A 175 4.39 -28.27 11.75
CA LYS A 175 3.05 -28.84 11.90
C LYS A 175 2.02 -28.02 11.11
N VAL A 176 2.08 -26.70 11.21
CA VAL A 176 1.24 -25.75 10.45
C VAL A 176 1.51 -25.88 8.95
N LEU A 177 2.77 -25.91 8.49
CA LEU A 177 3.09 -26.12 7.07
C LEU A 177 2.62 -27.46 6.52
N ARG A 178 2.61 -28.52 7.36
CA ARG A 178 2.11 -29.84 6.96
C ARG A 178 0.59 -29.83 6.81
N TRP A 179 -0.12 -29.09 7.68
CA TRP A 179 -1.56 -28.87 7.61
C TRP A 179 -1.97 -27.95 6.44
N LEU A 180 -1.32 -26.81 6.24
CA LEU A 180 -1.49 -26.02 5.00
C LEU A 180 -1.11 -26.85 3.76
N GLY A 181 -0.14 -27.75 3.91
CA GLY A 181 0.30 -28.64 2.87
C GLY A 181 -0.71 -29.70 2.45
N SER A 182 -1.64 -30.09 3.33
CA SER A 182 -2.74 -30.99 2.97
C SER A 182 -3.89 -30.26 2.27
N MET A 183 -4.07 -28.96 2.53
CA MET A 183 -5.08 -28.12 1.85
C MET A 183 -4.67 -27.61 0.46
N LYS A 184 -3.51 -28.02 -0.07
CA LYS A 184 -2.94 -27.51 -1.33
C LYS A 184 -3.90 -27.50 -2.55
N PRO A 185 -4.72 -28.55 -2.83
CA PRO A 185 -5.69 -28.47 -3.92
C PRO A 185 -6.90 -27.59 -3.55
N ALA A 186 -7.33 -27.62 -2.29
CA ALA A 186 -8.46 -26.85 -1.80
C ALA A 186 -8.20 -25.34 -1.81
N TRP A 187 -6.95 -24.89 -1.64
CA TRP A 187 -6.57 -23.49 -1.72
C TRP A 187 -6.94 -22.84 -3.06
N TRP A 188 -6.69 -23.51 -4.17
CA TRP A 188 -7.01 -22.98 -5.50
C TRP A 188 -8.51 -22.88 -5.74
N VAL A 189 -9.26 -23.86 -5.24
CA VAL A 189 -10.73 -23.84 -5.27
C VAL A 189 -11.25 -22.69 -4.40
N LEU A 190 -10.69 -22.51 -3.21
CA LEU A 190 -11.03 -21.39 -2.32
C LEU A 190 -10.78 -20.05 -3.02
N CYS A 191 -9.63 -19.88 -3.67
CA CYS A 191 -9.33 -18.66 -4.42
C CYS A 191 -10.34 -18.39 -5.56
N ALA A 192 -10.70 -19.43 -6.31
CA ALA A 192 -11.70 -19.31 -7.38
C ALA A 192 -13.09 -18.96 -6.82
N VAL A 193 -13.49 -19.57 -5.71
CA VAL A 193 -14.78 -19.29 -5.04
C VAL A 193 -14.81 -17.86 -4.50
N VAL A 194 -13.73 -17.40 -3.86
CA VAL A 194 -13.62 -16.02 -3.35
C VAL A 194 -13.71 -15.00 -4.50
N LEU A 195 -13.02 -15.26 -5.62
CA LEU A 195 -13.07 -14.40 -6.80
C LEU A 195 -14.47 -14.35 -7.44
N LEU A 196 -15.18 -15.47 -7.48
CA LEU A 196 -16.58 -15.52 -7.94
C LEU A 196 -17.53 -14.81 -6.96
N ALA A 197 -17.40 -15.04 -5.66
CA ALA A 197 -18.20 -14.37 -4.63
C ALA A 197 -18.01 -12.86 -4.68
N PHE A 198 -16.77 -12.40 -4.89
CA PHE A 198 -16.44 -10.99 -5.09
C PHE A 198 -17.13 -10.40 -6.33
N GLY A 199 -17.07 -11.10 -7.47
CA GLY A 199 -17.78 -10.71 -8.68
C GLY A 199 -19.30 -10.62 -8.51
N VAL A 200 -19.89 -11.60 -7.83
CA VAL A 200 -21.33 -11.61 -7.54
C VAL A 200 -21.72 -10.46 -6.62
N LEU A 201 -20.91 -10.14 -5.61
CA LEU A 201 -21.14 -8.99 -4.73
C LEU A 201 -21.18 -7.68 -5.53
N LEU A 202 -20.24 -7.49 -6.47
CA LEU A 202 -20.23 -6.33 -7.37
C LEU A 202 -21.48 -6.29 -8.25
N MET A 203 -21.96 -7.43 -8.77
CA MET A 203 -23.19 -7.51 -9.57
C MET A 203 -24.46 -7.17 -8.78
N MET A 204 -24.54 -7.57 -7.51
CA MET A 204 -25.68 -7.23 -6.65
C MET A 204 -25.78 -5.72 -6.39
N ARG A 205 -24.63 -5.03 -6.38
CA ARG A 205 -24.55 -3.58 -6.17
C ARG A 205 -24.75 -2.79 -7.48
N GLN A 206 -24.19 -3.27 -8.60
CA GLN A 206 -24.13 -2.53 -9.85
C GLN A 206 -24.45 -3.41 -11.07
N ARG A 207 -25.54 -3.07 -11.79
CA ARG A 207 -26.05 -3.86 -12.93
C ARG A 207 -25.05 -4.00 -14.09
N SER A 208 -24.15 -3.03 -14.28
CA SER A 208 -23.12 -3.05 -15.32
C SER A 208 -22.00 -4.07 -15.07
N ALA A 209 -21.80 -4.50 -13.82
CA ALA A 209 -20.77 -5.47 -13.46
C ALA A 209 -21.04 -6.89 -13.99
N VAL A 210 -22.25 -7.16 -14.50
CA VAL A 210 -22.61 -8.44 -15.14
C VAL A 210 -21.70 -8.75 -16.34
N LEU A 211 -21.17 -7.72 -17.01
CA LEU A 211 -20.22 -7.88 -18.12
C LEU A 211 -18.87 -8.51 -17.70
N LEU A 212 -18.52 -8.48 -16.41
CA LEU A 212 -17.29 -9.09 -15.88
C LEU A 212 -17.43 -10.60 -15.61
N LEU A 213 -18.66 -11.13 -15.58
CA LEU A 213 -18.95 -12.55 -15.30
C LEU A 213 -18.16 -13.53 -16.18
N PRO A 214 -18.16 -13.43 -17.53
CA PRO A 214 -17.42 -14.36 -18.36
C PRO A 214 -15.91 -14.29 -18.09
N PHE A 215 -15.38 -13.11 -17.82
CA PHE A 215 -13.96 -12.93 -17.51
C PHE A 215 -13.58 -13.59 -16.18
N LEU A 216 -14.41 -13.43 -15.14
CA LEU A 216 -14.19 -14.04 -13.83
C LEU A 216 -14.32 -15.57 -13.86
N LEU A 217 -15.24 -16.12 -14.66
CA LEU A 217 -15.34 -17.57 -14.86
C LEU A 217 -14.10 -18.13 -15.56
N VAL A 218 -13.62 -17.46 -16.61
CA VAL A 218 -12.38 -17.86 -17.31
C VAL A 218 -11.17 -17.75 -16.39
N ALA A 219 -11.07 -16.66 -15.62
CA ALA A 219 -10.01 -16.49 -14.62
C ALA A 219 -10.06 -17.58 -13.53
N GLY A 220 -11.25 -17.86 -12.97
CA GLY A 220 -11.46 -18.91 -11.98
C GLY A 220 -11.10 -20.30 -12.51
N ALA A 221 -11.53 -20.63 -13.73
CA ALA A 221 -11.17 -21.88 -14.39
C ALA A 221 -9.65 -21.98 -14.63
N GLY A 222 -9.02 -20.87 -15.05
CA GLY A 222 -7.57 -20.77 -15.22
C GLY A 222 -6.79 -20.99 -13.91
N ILE A 223 -7.28 -20.43 -12.80
CA ILE A 223 -6.69 -20.59 -11.46
C ILE A 223 -6.75 -22.07 -11.02
N VAL A 224 -7.90 -22.71 -11.18
CA VAL A 224 -8.09 -24.14 -10.80
C VAL A 224 -7.26 -25.06 -11.71
N TRP A 225 -7.16 -24.73 -13.00
CA TRP A 225 -6.37 -25.51 -13.96
C TRP A 225 -4.86 -25.35 -13.79
N ALA A 226 -4.39 -24.17 -13.40
CA ALA A 226 -2.98 -23.88 -13.15
C ALA A 226 -2.49 -24.52 -11.83
N GLY A 227 -3.33 -24.61 -10.80
CA GLY A 227 -2.97 -25.09 -9.47
C GLY A 227 -2.23 -26.44 -9.44
N PRO A 228 -2.72 -27.50 -10.11
CA PRO A 228 -2.03 -28.79 -10.20
C PRO A 228 -0.72 -28.74 -10.99
N ARG A 229 -0.63 -27.89 -12.02
CA ARG A 229 0.51 -27.80 -12.95
C ARG A 229 1.69 -26.99 -12.41
N VAL A 230 1.45 -26.10 -11.45
CA VAL A 230 2.51 -25.35 -10.74
C VAL A 230 3.52 -26.28 -10.04
N ARG A 231 3.17 -27.55 -9.77
CA ARG A 231 4.09 -28.56 -9.22
C ARG A 231 5.23 -28.96 -10.17
N GLY A 232 5.01 -28.91 -11.47
CA GLY A 232 5.99 -29.34 -12.47
C GLY A 232 6.97 -28.23 -12.86
N ASP A 233 6.48 -26.99 -12.93
CA ASP A 233 7.25 -25.85 -13.40
C ASP A 233 7.37 -24.74 -12.36
N ARG A 234 8.58 -24.59 -11.82
CA ARG A 234 8.93 -23.55 -10.84
C ARG A 234 8.76 -22.12 -11.38
N ARG A 235 8.63 -21.98 -12.71
CA ARG A 235 8.32 -20.73 -13.42
C ARG A 235 6.86 -20.31 -13.25
N LEU A 236 5.92 -21.26 -13.16
CA LEU A 236 4.49 -20.96 -12.95
C LEU A 236 4.21 -20.39 -11.55
N LEU A 237 5.07 -20.65 -10.56
CA LEU A 237 4.96 -20.04 -9.23
C LEU A 237 4.99 -18.51 -9.29
N TRP A 238 5.80 -17.93 -10.18
CA TRP A 238 5.91 -16.48 -10.32
C TRP A 238 4.69 -15.85 -11.00
N LEU A 239 3.94 -16.61 -11.80
CA LEU A 239 2.62 -16.23 -12.33
C LEU A 239 1.53 -16.33 -11.25
N ALA A 240 1.60 -17.35 -10.42
CA ALA A 240 0.64 -17.61 -9.35
C ALA A 240 0.67 -16.55 -8.23
N VAL A 241 1.82 -15.97 -7.92
CA VAL A 241 2.00 -15.00 -6.83
C VAL A 241 1.11 -13.75 -6.97
N PRO A 242 1.15 -12.98 -8.08
CA PRO A 242 0.31 -11.79 -8.21
C PRO A 242 -1.17 -12.11 -8.28
N VAL A 243 -1.57 -13.24 -8.89
CA VAL A 243 -2.97 -13.69 -8.90
C VAL A 243 -3.45 -14.02 -7.48
N SER A 244 -2.62 -14.72 -6.69
CA SER A 244 -2.95 -15.03 -5.30
C SER A 244 -3.01 -13.76 -4.44
N ALA A 245 -2.11 -12.80 -4.68
CA ALA A 245 -2.10 -11.51 -3.99
C ALA A 245 -3.38 -10.69 -4.29
N PHE A 246 -3.82 -10.66 -5.54
CA PHE A 246 -5.09 -10.05 -5.94
C PHE A 246 -6.28 -10.69 -5.22
N VAL A 247 -6.35 -12.02 -5.18
CA VAL A 247 -7.42 -12.76 -4.50
C VAL A 247 -7.42 -12.48 -3.00
N ILE A 248 -6.25 -12.48 -2.35
CA ILE A 248 -6.13 -12.17 -0.92
C ILE A 248 -6.57 -10.73 -0.64
N GLY A 249 -6.13 -9.76 -1.46
CA GLY A 249 -6.53 -8.36 -1.34
C GLY A 249 -8.05 -8.19 -1.46
N GLY A 250 -8.65 -8.81 -2.48
CA GLY A 250 -10.11 -8.83 -2.66
C GLY A 250 -10.86 -9.54 -1.53
N ALA A 251 -10.32 -10.64 -0.99
CA ALA A 251 -10.90 -11.35 0.15
C ALA A 251 -10.94 -10.49 1.41
N LEU A 252 -9.83 -9.81 1.72
CA LEU A 252 -9.69 -8.95 2.89
C LEU A 252 -10.60 -7.71 2.78
N GLY A 253 -10.64 -7.08 1.60
CA GLY A 253 -11.51 -5.93 1.38
C GLY A 253 -12.99 -6.34 1.35
N GLY A 254 -13.30 -7.49 0.75
CA GLY A 254 -14.66 -8.03 0.71
C GLY A 254 -15.18 -8.47 2.07
N PHE A 255 -14.30 -9.00 2.94
CA PHE A 255 -14.64 -9.27 4.35
C PHE A 255 -14.93 -7.98 5.10
N GLY A 256 -14.16 -6.90 4.88
CA GLY A 256 -14.44 -5.58 5.42
C GLY A 256 -15.82 -5.04 4.99
N ALA A 257 -16.11 -5.11 3.68
CA ALA A 257 -17.41 -4.72 3.14
C ALA A 257 -18.56 -5.61 3.65
N ALA A 258 -18.32 -6.90 3.87
CA ALA A 258 -19.31 -7.82 4.42
C ALA A 258 -19.61 -7.53 5.89
N VAL A 259 -18.59 -7.17 6.69
CA VAL A 259 -18.77 -6.71 8.07
C VAL A 259 -19.53 -5.39 8.11
N ASP A 260 -19.20 -4.44 7.23
CA ASP A 260 -19.94 -3.18 7.10
C ASP A 260 -21.40 -3.38 6.66
N LEU A 261 -21.66 -4.33 5.75
CA LEU A 261 -23.01 -4.74 5.37
C LEU A 261 -23.77 -5.43 6.50
N ILE A 262 -23.09 -6.12 7.42
CA ILE A 262 -23.72 -6.76 8.58
C ILE A 262 -23.99 -5.71 9.68
N SER A 263 -23.10 -4.74 9.89
CA SER A 263 -23.37 -3.61 10.80
C SER A 263 -24.46 -2.69 10.25
N ASN A 264 -24.44 -2.38 8.96
CA ASN A 264 -25.47 -1.58 8.31
C ASN A 264 -26.78 -2.34 8.07
N ARG A 265 -26.81 -3.68 8.18
CA ARG A 265 -28.06 -4.47 8.13
C ARG A 265 -28.97 -4.26 9.35
N TYR A 266 -28.51 -3.55 10.38
CA TYR A 266 -29.37 -3.06 11.46
C TYR A 266 -30.13 -1.76 11.11
N SER A 267 -29.89 -1.18 9.93
CA SER A 267 -30.61 0.00 9.43
C SER A 267 -31.29 -0.34 8.10
N PRO A 268 -32.64 -0.39 8.03
CA PRO A 268 -33.32 -0.72 6.79
C PRO A 268 -33.13 0.37 5.73
N SER A 269 -32.72 -0.10 4.56
CA SER A 269 -32.49 0.63 3.31
C SER A 269 -33.62 1.58 2.88
N GLN A 270 -33.24 2.77 2.37
CA GLN A 270 -34.06 3.51 1.42
C GLN A 270 -33.21 3.94 0.21
N SER A 271 -33.75 3.65 -0.97
CA SER A 271 -33.21 3.80 -2.32
C SER A 271 -32.87 5.26 -2.67
N ALA A 272 -31.60 5.50 -3.02
CA ALA A 272 -31.07 6.81 -3.36
C ALA A 272 -31.37 7.20 -4.83
N SER A 273 -32.27 8.17 -4.99
CA SER A 273 -32.29 9.05 -6.16
C SER A 273 -31.26 10.16 -5.94
N TYR A 274 -30.43 10.37 -6.96
CA TYR A 274 -29.32 11.32 -7.03
C TYR A 274 -29.77 12.77 -6.80
N TYR A 275 -29.63 13.24 -5.55
CA TYR A 275 -29.27 14.61 -5.20
C TYR A 275 -28.26 14.48 -4.06
N PRO A 276 -27.05 15.06 -4.15
CA PRO A 276 -26.15 15.07 -3.00
C PRO A 276 -26.76 16.01 -1.95
N SER A 277 -27.60 15.48 -1.07
CA SER A 277 -27.84 16.14 0.21
C SER A 277 -26.52 16.09 0.95
N SER A 278 -25.99 17.26 1.27
CA SER A 278 -24.82 17.45 2.12
C SER A 278 -24.98 16.68 3.43
N SER A 279 -24.52 15.43 3.47
CA SER A 279 -24.28 14.73 4.72
C SER A 279 -23.19 15.52 5.45
N ASP A 280 -23.49 15.98 6.66
CA ASP A 280 -22.58 16.73 7.52
C ASP A 280 -21.24 15.96 7.63
N ARG A 281 -20.22 16.45 6.94
CA ARG A 281 -18.91 15.77 6.77
C ARG A 281 -18.09 15.73 8.08
N TYR A 282 -18.65 16.26 9.16
CA TYR A 282 -17.97 16.54 10.41
C TYR A 282 -18.29 15.55 11.55
N GLY A 283 -19.11 14.50 11.31
CA GLY A 283 -19.25 13.35 12.22
C GLY A 283 -19.99 13.64 13.53
N ASN A 284 -20.88 14.62 13.54
CA ASN A 284 -21.74 14.99 14.67
C ASN A 284 -22.93 14.03 14.86
N GLU A 285 -23.49 14.03 16.08
CA GLU A 285 -24.74 13.33 16.39
C GLU A 285 -25.91 14.00 15.64
N GLN A 286 -26.39 13.35 14.59
CA GLN A 286 -27.44 13.86 13.71
C GLN A 286 -28.82 13.56 14.32
N LEU A 287 -29.61 14.58 14.61
CA LEU A 287 -31.01 14.40 15.02
C LEU A 287 -31.86 14.16 13.78
N THR A 288 -32.60 13.05 13.77
CA THR A 288 -33.48 12.68 12.65
C THR A 288 -34.91 12.50 13.13
N TYR A 289 -35.87 12.90 12.29
CA TYR A 289 -37.30 12.72 12.52
C TYR A 289 -37.95 12.22 11.24
N GLY A 290 -38.64 11.07 11.31
CA GLY A 290 -39.29 10.47 10.13
C GLY A 290 -38.32 10.11 8.99
N GLY A 291 -37.04 9.87 9.31
CA GLY A 291 -35.99 9.58 8.32
C GLY A 291 -35.38 10.83 7.67
N GLN A 292 -35.80 12.04 8.06
CA GLN A 292 -35.22 13.29 7.60
C GLN A 292 -34.33 13.91 8.69
N GLU A 293 -33.21 14.52 8.30
CA GLU A 293 -32.37 15.29 9.20
C GLU A 293 -33.09 16.55 9.67
N VAL A 294 -33.02 16.80 10.98
CA VAL A 294 -33.56 18.00 11.61
C VAL A 294 -32.41 18.99 11.77
N GLU A 295 -32.29 19.96 10.87
CA GLU A 295 -31.29 21.03 10.99
C GLU A 295 -31.76 22.20 11.88
N ASN A 296 -33.08 22.40 11.97
CA ASN A 296 -33.70 23.52 12.68
C ASN A 296 -35.06 23.14 13.27
N VAL A 297 -35.44 23.77 14.38
CA VAL A 297 -36.71 23.55 15.06
C VAL A 297 -37.40 24.89 15.29
N TYR A 298 -38.66 24.99 14.88
CA TYR A 298 -39.49 26.16 15.14
C TYR A 298 -40.57 25.80 16.16
N ALA A 299 -40.53 26.47 17.30
CA ALA A 299 -41.54 26.32 18.34
C ALA A 299 -42.52 27.50 18.27
N PHE A 300 -43.78 27.24 18.58
CA PHE A 300 -44.85 28.24 18.59
C PHE A 300 -45.62 28.14 19.90
N ASP A 301 -46.15 29.27 20.37
CA ASP A 301 -47.03 29.32 21.53
C ASP A 301 -48.46 28.82 21.21
N ALA A 302 -49.35 28.80 22.20
CA ALA A 302 -50.73 28.31 22.02
C ALA A 302 -51.54 29.18 21.05
N GLU A 303 -51.13 30.43 20.86
CA GLU A 303 -51.75 31.41 19.99
C GLU A 303 -51.24 31.34 18.53
N GLY A 304 -50.21 30.53 18.26
CA GLY A 304 -49.63 30.42 16.91
C GLY A 304 -48.47 31.37 16.62
N LYS A 305 -47.97 32.09 17.62
CA LYS A 305 -46.84 33.00 17.46
C LYS A 305 -45.54 32.23 17.66
N PRO A 306 -44.53 32.43 16.79
CA PRO A 306 -43.25 31.75 16.91
C PRO A 306 -42.47 32.24 18.14
N LEU A 307 -41.86 31.30 18.85
CA LEU A 307 -40.94 31.58 19.94
C LEU A 307 -39.55 31.86 19.37
N ALA A 308 -38.95 32.98 19.80
CA ALA A 308 -37.68 33.47 19.26
C ALA A 308 -36.44 32.79 19.89
N GLU A 309 -36.57 32.25 21.09
CA GLU A 309 -35.49 31.55 21.79
C GLU A 309 -36.03 30.37 22.58
N VAL A 310 -35.62 29.17 22.19
CA VAL A 310 -35.96 27.91 22.84
C VAL A 310 -34.69 27.07 22.95
N TYR A 311 -34.53 26.43 24.11
CA TYR A 311 -33.46 25.48 24.38
C TYR A 311 -34.09 24.09 24.53
N LEU A 312 -33.58 23.12 23.80
CA LEU A 312 -34.11 21.76 23.81
C LEU A 312 -33.19 20.82 24.59
N TYR A 313 -33.80 19.94 25.37
CA TYR A 313 -33.15 18.92 26.19
C TYR A 313 -33.90 17.60 26.04
N ASP A 314 -33.18 16.48 26.22
CA ASP A 314 -33.78 15.15 26.26
C ASP A 314 -34.38 14.82 27.65
N GLU A 315 -34.96 13.63 27.78
CA GLU A 315 -35.57 13.13 29.03
C GLU A 315 -34.54 13.03 30.18
N GLN A 316 -33.26 12.88 29.86
CA GLN A 316 -32.17 12.80 30.83
C GLN A 316 -31.59 14.18 31.17
N GLY A 317 -32.14 15.27 30.61
CA GLY A 317 -31.67 16.63 30.81
C GLY A 317 -30.39 16.97 30.03
N ARG A 318 -30.01 16.17 29.03
CA ARG A 318 -28.90 16.47 28.13
C ARG A 318 -29.36 17.44 27.03
N PRO A 319 -28.59 18.48 26.70
CA PRO A 319 -28.96 19.42 25.66
C PRO A 319 -28.95 18.73 24.29
N LEU A 320 -29.99 18.95 23.49
CA LEU A 320 -30.02 18.53 22.09
C LEU A 320 -29.16 19.48 21.24
N ALA A 321 -27.84 19.30 21.32
CA ALA A 321 -26.86 20.12 20.62
C ALA A 321 -26.70 19.66 19.16
N LEU A 322 -27.06 20.53 18.21
CA LEU A 322 -26.92 20.26 16.78
C LEU A 322 -25.86 21.15 16.14
N THR A 323 -25.22 20.68 15.07
CA THR A 323 -24.29 21.51 14.27
C THR A 323 -24.98 22.78 13.81
N ARG A 324 -24.35 23.91 14.10
CA ARG A 324 -24.75 25.23 13.65
C ARG A 324 -23.95 25.61 12.42
N TYR A 325 -24.68 26.03 11.42
CA TYR A 325 -24.13 26.53 10.18
C TYR A 325 -24.28 28.05 10.08
N GLY A 326 -23.42 28.67 9.29
CA GLY A 326 -23.51 30.06 8.89
C GLY A 326 -22.99 30.26 7.47
N CYS A 327 -23.10 31.49 6.98
CA CYS A 327 -22.57 31.88 5.68
C CYS A 327 -21.14 32.36 5.79
N GLU A 328 -20.22 31.69 5.09
CA GLU A 328 -18.84 32.11 5.00
C GLU A 328 -18.72 33.30 4.03
N ARG A 329 -18.17 34.43 4.49
CA ARG A 329 -18.10 35.68 3.71
C ARG A 329 -17.19 35.61 2.47
N SER A 330 -16.15 34.79 2.52
CA SER A 330 -15.13 34.67 1.45
C SER A 330 -15.60 33.79 0.31
N SER A 331 -16.10 32.60 0.65
CA SER A 331 -16.51 31.57 -0.30
C SER A 331 -17.98 31.72 -0.71
N GLY A 332 -18.81 32.41 0.08
CA GLY A 332 -20.24 32.50 -0.17
C GLY A 332 -20.95 31.15 -0.04
N THR A 333 -20.39 30.22 0.75
CA THR A 333 -20.95 28.87 0.98
C THR A 333 -21.41 28.69 2.43
N LYS A 334 -22.15 27.60 2.69
CA LYS A 334 -22.56 27.17 4.03
C LYS A 334 -21.35 26.56 4.72
N GLU A 335 -20.98 27.07 5.88
CA GLU A 335 -19.89 26.57 6.71
C GLU A 335 -20.37 26.27 8.13
N LYS A 336 -19.74 25.28 8.78
CA LYS A 336 -19.97 24.99 10.21
C LYS A 336 -19.32 26.06 11.07
N ILE A 337 -20.11 26.69 11.93
CA ILE A 337 -19.63 27.74 12.86
C ILE A 337 -19.59 27.27 14.32
N GLY A 338 -20.22 26.14 14.65
CA GLY A 338 -20.20 25.59 16.01
C GLY A 338 -21.30 24.55 16.25
N GLU A 339 -21.61 24.31 17.51
CA GLU A 339 -22.69 23.44 17.99
C GLU A 339 -23.38 24.14 19.17
N ASP A 340 -24.71 24.16 19.17
CA ASP A 340 -25.51 24.68 20.27
C ASP A 340 -26.88 23.98 20.34
N ASN A 341 -27.67 24.26 21.38
CA ASN A 341 -29.04 23.76 21.54
C ASN A 341 -30.09 24.88 21.43
N ARG A 342 -29.76 26.00 20.79
CA ARG A 342 -30.60 27.20 20.70
C ARG A 342 -31.35 27.23 19.36
N PHE A 343 -32.66 27.41 19.44
CA PHE A 343 -33.59 27.45 18.30
C PHE A 343 -34.58 28.61 18.41
N PRO A 344 -35.18 29.08 17.30
CA PRO A 344 -34.87 28.73 15.92
C PRO A 344 -33.56 29.37 15.43
N ARG A 345 -32.93 28.74 14.44
CA ARG A 345 -31.72 29.23 13.77
C ARG A 345 -32.07 29.92 12.45
N PRO A 346 -31.22 30.83 11.94
CA PRO A 346 -31.39 31.36 10.60
C PRO A 346 -31.35 30.24 9.57
N LYS A 347 -32.33 30.21 8.67
CA LYS A 347 -32.33 29.31 7.52
C LYS A 347 -31.23 29.78 6.56
N ILE A 348 -30.41 28.85 6.09
CA ILE A 348 -29.36 29.16 5.14
C ILE A 348 -29.86 28.88 3.73
N GLU A 349 -29.87 29.92 2.90
CA GLU A 349 -30.19 29.83 1.49
C GLU A 349 -28.89 29.95 0.67
N GLN A 350 -28.55 28.89 -0.06
CA GLN A 350 -27.43 28.87 -0.99
C GLN A 350 -27.91 29.19 -2.40
N GLY A 351 -27.13 30.00 -3.10
CA GLY A 351 -27.43 30.42 -4.46
C GLY A 351 -26.19 30.96 -5.15
N VAL A 352 -26.41 31.65 -6.27
CA VAL A 352 -25.37 32.29 -7.05
C VAL A 352 -25.72 33.75 -7.29
N THR A 353 -24.74 34.64 -7.38
CA THR A 353 -24.95 36.03 -7.83
C THR A 353 -24.46 36.21 -9.25
N ASP A 354 -25.20 37.01 -10.02
CA ASP A 354 -24.84 37.45 -11.37
C ASP A 354 -23.87 38.66 -11.34
N SER A 355 -23.50 39.16 -12.52
CA SER A 355 -22.61 40.33 -12.67
C SER A 355 -23.22 41.63 -12.14
N GLU A 356 -24.54 41.70 -12.05
CA GLU A 356 -25.30 42.85 -11.54
C GLU A 356 -25.54 42.75 -10.02
N GLY A 357 -25.15 41.65 -9.39
CA GLY A 357 -25.31 41.41 -7.96
C GLY A 357 -26.67 40.85 -7.54
N ASN A 358 -27.51 40.40 -8.49
CA ASN A 358 -28.79 39.78 -8.16
C ASN A 358 -28.58 38.33 -7.71
N TYR A 359 -29.27 37.95 -6.64
CA TYR A 359 -29.28 36.58 -6.13
C TYR A 359 -30.12 35.66 -7.03
N ASN A 360 -29.53 34.54 -7.42
CA ASN A 360 -30.02 33.59 -8.42
C ASN A 360 -30.44 34.24 -9.74
N GLY A 361 -29.69 35.26 -10.18
CA GLY A 361 -29.86 35.91 -11.48
C GLY A 361 -29.45 35.02 -12.68
N TYR A 362 -29.81 35.45 -13.89
CA TYR A 362 -29.44 34.76 -15.12
C TYR A 362 -27.92 34.80 -15.31
N ASN A 363 -27.27 33.66 -15.57
CA ASN A 363 -25.80 33.51 -15.61
C ASN A 363 -25.08 33.83 -14.29
N GLY A 364 -25.68 33.53 -13.14
CA GLY A 364 -25.00 33.60 -11.85
C GLY A 364 -23.72 32.73 -11.81
N TYR A 365 -22.60 33.32 -11.46
CA TYR A 365 -21.27 32.67 -11.50
C TYR A 365 -20.52 32.70 -10.16
N ARG A 366 -20.97 33.53 -9.21
CA ARG A 366 -20.33 33.64 -7.88
C ARG A 366 -21.23 33.00 -6.84
N SER A 367 -20.71 32.11 -6.00
CA SER A 367 -21.48 31.53 -4.90
C SER A 367 -21.93 32.62 -3.92
N ALA A 368 -23.18 32.51 -3.49
CA ALA A 368 -23.80 33.41 -2.52
C ALA A 368 -24.55 32.61 -1.46
N CYS A 369 -24.42 33.06 -0.22
CA CYS A 369 -25.08 32.46 0.94
C CYS A 369 -25.81 33.56 1.69
N ARG A 370 -27.08 33.32 2.02
CA ARG A 370 -27.94 34.23 2.78
C ARG A 370 -28.50 33.53 4.00
N GLU A 371 -28.53 34.25 5.12
CA GLU A 371 -29.15 33.79 6.37
C GLU A 371 -30.48 34.52 6.57
N ASP A 372 -31.58 33.76 6.60
CA ASP A 372 -32.91 34.27 6.86
C ASP A 372 -33.40 33.84 8.25
N ALA A 373 -33.47 34.79 9.19
CA ALA A 373 -33.91 34.56 10.56
C ALA A 373 -35.43 34.38 10.71
N GLY A 374 -36.18 34.52 9.61
CA GLY A 374 -37.63 34.40 9.60
C GLY A 374 -38.11 32.95 9.69
N VAL A 375 -39.36 32.78 10.10
CA VAL A 375 -40.06 31.50 9.99
C VAL A 375 -40.59 31.37 8.55
N PRO A 376 -40.20 30.34 7.78
CA PRO A 376 -40.53 30.25 6.35
C PRO A 376 -41.97 29.77 6.06
N PHE A 377 -42.76 29.51 7.10
CA PHE A 377 -44.13 28.99 6.99
C PHE A 377 -45.02 29.50 8.13
N SER A 378 -46.33 29.30 7.97
CA SER A 378 -47.32 29.52 9.04
C SER A 378 -47.79 28.16 9.56
N ALA A 379 -47.81 27.97 10.88
CA ALA A 379 -48.28 26.75 11.51
C ALA A 379 -49.73 26.90 11.97
N ALA A 380 -50.60 25.93 11.64
CA ALA A 380 -51.96 25.87 12.17
C ALA A 380 -51.96 25.08 13.48
N ILE A 381 -52.05 25.77 14.62
CA ILE A 381 -52.03 25.13 15.94
C ILE A 381 -53.45 24.75 16.34
N PRO A 382 -53.72 23.46 16.62
CA PRO A 382 -55.03 23.04 17.07
C PRO A 382 -55.35 23.66 18.43
N LYS A 383 -56.44 24.43 18.51
CA LYS A 383 -56.96 24.91 19.78
C LYS A 383 -57.51 23.73 20.56
N VAL A 384 -56.84 23.36 21.65
CA VAL A 384 -57.38 22.41 22.61
C VAL A 384 -58.60 23.04 23.26
N THR A 385 -59.79 22.63 22.84
CA THR A 385 -61.03 23.01 23.53
C THR A 385 -61.11 22.15 24.76
N VAL A 386 -60.71 22.70 25.92
CA VAL A 386 -60.92 22.01 27.19
C VAL A 386 -62.43 21.89 27.39
N PRO A 387 -63.02 20.69 27.52
CA PRO A 387 -64.43 20.56 27.83
C PRO A 387 -64.68 21.24 29.18
N PRO A 388 -65.79 22.00 29.34
CA PRO A 388 -66.07 22.68 30.58
C PRO A 388 -66.10 21.65 31.71
N SER A 389 -65.26 21.86 32.72
CA SER A 389 -65.29 21.10 33.96
C SER A 389 -66.71 21.20 34.52
N THR A 390 -67.48 20.12 34.46
CA THR A 390 -68.73 20.02 35.20
C THR A 390 -68.36 19.97 36.68
N THR A 391 -68.29 21.15 37.30
CA THR A 391 -68.26 21.28 38.74
C THR A 391 -69.64 20.89 39.28
N SER A 392 -69.93 19.60 39.35
CA SER A 392 -71.01 19.07 40.16
C SER A 392 -70.61 19.21 41.63
N SER A 393 -70.75 20.42 42.17
CA SER A 393 -70.74 20.66 43.61
C SER A 393 -72.07 20.15 44.17
N SER A 394 -72.11 18.85 44.49
CA SER A 394 -73.17 18.31 45.34
C SER A 394 -72.96 18.86 46.75
N ALA A 395 -73.77 19.84 47.12
CA ALA A 395 -73.89 20.31 48.50
C ALA A 395 -74.25 19.13 49.43
N PRO A 396 -73.53 18.91 50.54
CA PRO A 396 -74.01 18.04 51.61
C PRO A 396 -75.07 18.80 52.42
N ALA A 397 -76.28 18.26 52.49
CA ALA A 397 -77.31 18.73 53.41
C ALA A 397 -76.85 18.53 54.86
N ALA A 398 -76.87 19.61 55.65
CA ALA A 398 -76.61 19.56 57.09
C ALA A 398 -77.78 18.89 57.84
N PRO A 399 -77.53 17.96 58.78
CA PRO A 399 -78.59 17.40 59.60
C PRO A 399 -79.03 18.40 60.69
N THR A 400 -80.34 18.57 60.82
CA THR A 400 -81.02 19.34 61.86
C THR A 400 -80.81 18.69 63.23
N PRO A 401 -80.49 19.43 64.30
CA PRO A 401 -80.32 18.85 65.62
C PRO A 401 -81.69 18.53 66.25
N THR A 402 -81.81 17.33 66.83
CA THR A 402 -82.97 16.91 67.61
C THR A 402 -82.62 16.95 69.09
N LYS A 403 -83.37 17.80 69.81
CA LYS A 403 -83.58 17.91 71.26
C LYS A 403 -82.49 18.50 72.15
#